data_AF-A0A933S0A9-F1
#
_entry.id   AF-A0A933S0A9-F1
#
_cell.length_a   1.000
_cell.length_b   1.000
_cell.length_c   1.000
_cell.angle_alpha   90.00
_cell.angle_beta   90.00
_cell.angle_gamma   90.00
#
_symmetry.space_group_name_H-M   'P 1'
#
loop_
_entity.id
_entity.type
_entity.pdbx_description
1 polymer ?
#
loop_
_entity_poly.entity_id
_entity_poly.type
_entity_poly.pdbx_seq_one_letter_code
_entity_poly.pdbx_strand_id
1 'polypeptide(L)'
;MANITFSSPVMAKDVTVYAVAGDRGTILAVAKAHKIPIPFDCQDGECGSCLVQVEHFNPKAKSAVALTEKEKEVLRQLGKITKDEVVNAEVNDIPPRYRLACQCFVRNEDIMVRFEGDKTQPQKLAVTHAAARFKGGLEIATLPEFFSYAAKVEEDAALHYDQLAKAMAEAGNDAVAKLFAQLADFSRMHLAEVKARAGNIDLSKSVPPDYAWPDHATPERAAVWASDTSMTRLGGLKAALQGERRGYEFYRAVEATTKSPEVAAAAKEFVGEEAEHVRILEAWITQEEWALKHAKTAENA
;
A
#
# COMPACT_ATOMS: atom_id res chain seq x y z
N MET A 1 19.40 -20.74 -11.32
CA MET A 1 19.74 -19.30 -11.28
C MET A 1 18.99 -18.67 -12.42
N ALA A 2 18.25 -17.61 -12.15
CA ALA A 2 17.45 -16.90 -13.13
C ALA A 2 18.17 -15.63 -13.58
N ASN A 3 18.25 -15.40 -14.89
CA ASN A 3 18.74 -14.13 -15.42
C ASN A 3 17.58 -13.16 -15.57
N ILE A 4 17.60 -12.07 -14.80
CA ILE A 4 16.62 -10.99 -14.91
C ILE A 4 17.31 -9.82 -15.58
N THR A 5 16.90 -9.50 -16.80
CA THR A 5 17.41 -8.34 -17.53
C THR A 5 16.43 -7.18 -17.40
N PHE A 6 16.84 -6.08 -16.78
CA PHE A 6 16.06 -4.86 -16.65
C PHE A 6 16.38 -3.91 -17.81
N SER A 7 15.33 -3.41 -18.47
CA SER A 7 15.43 -2.49 -19.60
C SER A 7 14.44 -1.35 -19.44
N SER A 8 14.90 -0.12 -19.60
CA SER A 8 14.04 1.07 -19.50
C SER A 8 14.62 2.25 -20.27
N PRO A 9 13.77 3.14 -20.85
CA PRO A 9 14.23 4.38 -21.44
C PRO A 9 14.98 5.32 -20.48
N VAL A 10 14.76 5.18 -19.15
CA VAL A 10 15.46 5.98 -18.14
C VAL A 10 16.82 5.39 -17.73
N MET A 11 17.16 4.20 -18.20
CA MET A 11 18.43 3.53 -17.92
C MET A 11 19.42 3.75 -19.06
N ALA A 12 20.70 4.00 -18.73
CA ALA A 12 21.75 4.19 -19.74
C ALA A 12 22.06 2.90 -20.54
N LYS A 13 21.82 1.73 -19.95
CA LYS A 13 22.00 0.42 -20.57
C LYS A 13 21.14 -0.62 -19.85
N ASP A 14 20.84 -1.72 -20.53
CA ASP A 14 20.20 -2.88 -19.92
C ASP A 14 21.12 -3.48 -18.84
N VAL A 15 20.52 -3.91 -17.72
CA VAL A 15 21.25 -4.50 -16.59
C VAL A 15 20.71 -5.89 -16.32
N THR A 16 21.57 -6.90 -16.45
CA THR A 16 21.24 -8.29 -16.10
C THR A 16 21.71 -8.61 -14.69
N VAL A 17 20.79 -9.14 -13.89
CA VAL A 17 21.02 -9.56 -12.51
C VAL A 17 20.77 -11.06 -12.39
N TYR A 18 21.63 -11.73 -11.64
CA TYR A 18 21.48 -13.14 -11.29
C TYR A 18 20.68 -13.26 -10.01
N ALA A 19 19.46 -13.79 -10.12
CA ALA A 19 18.63 -14.08 -8.95
C ALA A 19 18.71 -15.57 -8.58
N VAL A 20 18.90 -15.84 -7.29
CA VAL A 20 18.88 -17.21 -6.77
C VAL A 20 17.43 -17.68 -6.70
N ALA A 21 17.10 -18.68 -7.51
CA ALA A 21 15.78 -19.30 -7.49
C ALA A 21 15.53 -19.96 -6.13
N GLY A 22 14.51 -19.50 -5.39
CA GLY A 22 14.16 -20.01 -4.06
C GLY A 22 14.28 -18.97 -2.94
N ASP A 23 15.03 -17.89 -3.16
CA ASP A 23 14.92 -16.69 -2.34
C ASP A 23 13.59 -16.04 -2.70
N ARG A 24 12.64 -15.93 -1.76
CA ARG A 24 11.23 -15.57 -2.04
C ARG A 24 11.06 -14.09 -2.41
N GLY A 25 12.04 -13.49 -3.07
CA GLY A 25 12.07 -12.10 -3.50
C GLY A 25 11.19 -11.83 -4.72
N THR A 26 10.58 -10.65 -4.72
CA THR A 26 9.82 -10.13 -5.86
C THR A 26 10.74 -9.40 -6.83
N ILE A 27 10.28 -9.15 -8.06
CA ILE A 27 11.04 -8.35 -9.05
C ILE A 27 11.43 -6.99 -8.44
N LEU A 28 10.54 -6.37 -7.66
CA LEU A 28 10.83 -5.11 -6.98
C LEU A 28 11.94 -5.26 -5.93
N ALA A 29 11.97 -6.37 -5.16
CA ALA A 29 13.02 -6.61 -4.19
C ALA A 29 14.40 -6.74 -4.86
N VAL A 30 14.47 -7.47 -5.98
CA VAL A 30 15.71 -7.59 -6.77
C VAL A 30 16.11 -6.24 -7.37
N ALA A 31 15.16 -5.51 -7.94
CA ALA A 31 15.41 -4.17 -8.47
C ALA A 31 16.00 -3.24 -7.41
N LYS A 32 15.46 -3.23 -6.19
CA LYS A 32 15.97 -2.43 -5.07
C LYS A 32 17.39 -2.83 -4.66
N ALA A 33 17.66 -4.13 -4.52
CA ALA A 33 18.98 -4.63 -4.17
C ALA A 33 20.06 -4.20 -5.18
N HIS A 34 19.68 -4.11 -6.47
CA HIS A 34 20.57 -3.75 -7.57
C HIS A 34 20.45 -2.29 -8.05
N LYS A 35 19.75 -1.44 -7.28
CA LYS A 35 19.57 0.00 -7.57
C LYS A 35 18.95 0.28 -8.94
N ILE A 36 18.05 -0.60 -9.40
CA ILE A 36 17.27 -0.42 -10.63
C ILE A 36 16.10 0.53 -10.32
N PRO A 37 15.90 1.60 -11.12
CA PRO A 37 14.95 2.67 -10.81
C PRO A 37 13.51 2.32 -11.23
N ILE A 38 12.96 1.21 -10.74
CA ILE A 38 11.53 0.91 -10.89
C ILE A 38 10.75 1.79 -9.90
N PRO A 39 9.76 2.59 -10.33
CA PRO A 39 8.94 3.37 -9.41
C PRO A 39 8.14 2.49 -8.46
N PHE A 40 8.01 2.91 -7.19
CA PHE A 40 7.25 2.18 -6.19
C PHE A 40 6.64 3.15 -5.18
N ASP A 41 5.32 3.10 -4.98
CA ASP A 41 4.65 3.92 -3.95
C ASP A 41 4.13 3.05 -2.80
N CYS A 42 3.25 2.08 -3.08
CA CYS A 42 2.60 1.25 -2.05
C CYS A 42 3.39 -0.01 -1.63
N GLN A 43 4.05 -0.69 -2.57
CA GLN A 43 4.72 -2.00 -2.42
C GLN A 43 3.83 -3.19 -2.04
N ASP A 44 2.51 -3.03 -1.97
CA ASP A 44 1.53 -4.07 -1.62
C ASP A 44 0.55 -4.40 -2.76
N GLY A 45 0.75 -3.80 -3.93
CA GLY A 45 -0.01 -4.09 -5.14
C GLY A 45 -1.24 -3.19 -5.34
N GLU A 46 -1.35 -2.08 -4.61
CA GLU A 46 -2.55 -1.23 -4.62
C GLU A 46 -2.47 0.00 -5.53
N CYS A 47 -1.27 0.51 -5.85
CA CYS A 47 -1.11 1.77 -6.61
C CYS A 47 -0.78 1.61 -8.11
N GLY A 48 -0.29 0.44 -8.54
CA GLY A 48 0.15 0.21 -9.92
C GLY A 48 1.46 0.88 -10.36
N SER A 49 2.13 1.69 -9.54
CA SER A 49 3.33 2.44 -9.93
C SER A 49 4.52 1.57 -10.35
N CYS A 50 4.60 0.35 -9.80
CA CYS A 50 5.63 -0.63 -10.16
C CYS A 50 5.24 -1.51 -11.36
N LEU A 51 4.43 -0.98 -12.28
CA LEU A 51 4.02 -1.69 -13.49
C LEU A 51 5.24 -2.06 -14.33
N VAL A 52 5.36 -3.34 -14.64
CA VAL A 52 6.41 -3.88 -15.49
C VAL A 52 5.82 -4.78 -16.56
N GLN A 53 6.50 -4.84 -17.70
CA GLN A 53 6.24 -5.82 -18.74
C GLN A 53 7.27 -6.95 -18.61
N VAL A 54 6.81 -8.19 -18.50
CA VAL A 54 7.67 -9.37 -18.32
C VAL A 54 7.67 -10.21 -19.60
N GLU A 55 8.80 -10.23 -20.29
CA GLU A 55 9.05 -11.05 -21.47
C GLU A 55 9.91 -12.25 -21.08
N HIS A 56 9.48 -13.47 -21.45
CA HIS A 56 10.22 -14.69 -21.12
C HIS A 56 11.09 -15.07 -22.32
N PHE A 57 12.39 -15.29 -22.11
CA PHE A 57 13.29 -15.68 -23.20
C PHE A 57 12.99 -17.09 -23.73
N ASN A 58 12.52 -18.00 -22.86
CA ASN A 58 12.06 -19.32 -23.24
C ASN A 58 10.54 -19.47 -23.03
N PRO A 59 9.71 -19.41 -24.09
CA PRO A 59 8.26 -19.50 -23.96
C PRO A 59 7.75 -20.87 -23.49
N LYS A 60 8.58 -21.93 -23.53
CA LYS A 60 8.23 -23.28 -23.07
C LYS A 60 8.58 -23.55 -21.60
N ALA A 61 9.27 -22.63 -20.94
CA ALA A 61 9.71 -22.76 -19.54
C ALA A 61 8.99 -21.76 -18.61
N LYS A 62 7.79 -21.30 -18.98
CA LYS A 62 6.96 -20.45 -18.12
C LYS A 62 6.45 -21.29 -16.95
N SER A 63 6.79 -20.93 -15.73
CA SER A 63 6.22 -21.60 -14.56
C SER A 63 4.81 -21.06 -14.30
N ALA A 64 3.98 -21.93 -13.72
CA ALA A 64 2.61 -21.60 -13.33
C ALA A 64 2.53 -20.42 -12.37
N VAL A 65 1.76 -19.37 -12.65
CA VAL A 65 1.71 -18.18 -11.77
C VAL A 65 0.31 -17.89 -11.25
N ALA A 66 0.21 -17.75 -9.92
CA ALA A 66 -0.95 -17.12 -9.29
C ALA A 66 -0.80 -15.60 -9.32
N LEU A 67 -1.79 -14.89 -9.88
CA LEU A 67 -1.97 -13.45 -9.65
C LEU A 67 -2.82 -13.26 -8.40
N THR A 68 -2.45 -12.30 -7.56
CA THR A 68 -3.32 -11.90 -6.45
C THR A 68 -4.55 -11.16 -6.99
N GLU A 69 -5.66 -11.16 -6.24
CA GLU A 69 -6.87 -10.39 -6.62
C GLU A 69 -6.54 -8.90 -6.79
N LYS A 70 -5.69 -8.35 -5.91
CA LYS A 70 -5.21 -6.97 -5.96
C LYS A 70 -4.44 -6.68 -7.25
N GLU A 71 -3.49 -7.56 -7.63
CA GLU A 71 -2.72 -7.41 -8.85
C GLU A 71 -3.60 -7.44 -10.11
N LYS A 72 -4.57 -8.37 -10.17
CA LYS A 72 -5.50 -8.47 -11.30
C LYS A 72 -6.32 -7.19 -11.48
N GLU A 73 -6.84 -6.64 -10.38
CA GLU A 73 -7.70 -5.47 -10.44
C GLU A 73 -6.93 -4.22 -10.90
N VAL A 74 -5.75 -3.99 -10.33
CA VAL A 74 -4.91 -2.86 -10.75
C VAL A 74 -4.51 -2.97 -12.22
N LEU A 75 -4.08 -4.16 -12.69
CA LEU A 75 -3.75 -4.36 -14.10
C LEU A 75 -4.96 -4.14 -15.02
N ARG A 76 -6.17 -4.48 -14.56
CA ARG A 76 -7.41 -4.26 -15.29
C ARG A 76 -7.76 -2.78 -15.39
N GLN A 77 -7.66 -2.03 -14.29
CA GLN A 77 -7.91 -0.58 -14.27
C GLN A 77 -6.92 0.17 -15.16
N LEU A 78 -5.66 -0.27 -15.20
CA LEU A 78 -4.63 0.29 -16.08
C LEU A 78 -4.82 -0.11 -17.57
N GLY A 79 -5.77 -0.99 -17.87
CA GLY A 79 -6.00 -1.50 -19.22
C GLY A 79 -4.84 -2.36 -19.74
N LYS A 80 -4.06 -2.96 -18.84
CA LYS A 80 -2.85 -3.74 -19.16
C LYS A 80 -3.07 -5.25 -19.17
N ILE A 81 -4.25 -5.71 -18.74
CA ILE A 81 -4.65 -7.12 -18.82
C ILE A 81 -6.05 -7.25 -19.41
N THR A 82 -6.23 -8.22 -20.30
CA THR A 82 -7.53 -8.58 -20.88
C THR A 82 -8.25 -9.65 -20.05
N LYS A 83 -9.58 -9.80 -20.24
CA LYS A 83 -10.34 -10.85 -19.56
C LYS A 83 -9.81 -12.25 -19.89
N ASP A 84 -9.40 -12.48 -21.14
CA ASP A 84 -8.86 -13.76 -21.58
C ASP A 84 -7.49 -14.04 -20.94
N GLU A 85 -6.66 -13.01 -20.76
CA GLU A 85 -5.39 -13.15 -20.03
C GLU A 85 -5.60 -13.46 -18.54
N VAL A 86 -6.63 -12.88 -17.91
CA VAL A 86 -6.99 -13.23 -16.52
C VAL A 86 -7.41 -14.70 -16.43
N VAL A 87 -8.32 -15.15 -17.31
CA VAL A 87 -8.76 -16.55 -17.34
C VAL A 87 -7.59 -17.50 -17.61
N ASN A 88 -6.71 -17.16 -18.56
CA ASN A 88 -5.53 -17.97 -18.86
C ASN A 88 -4.57 -18.07 -17.68
N ALA A 89 -4.43 -17.00 -16.89
CA ALA A 89 -3.59 -17.04 -15.71
C ALA A 89 -4.21 -17.84 -14.56
N GLU A 90 -5.53 -17.80 -14.39
CA GLU A 90 -6.25 -18.54 -13.33
C GLU A 90 -6.43 -20.03 -13.63
N VAL A 91 -6.73 -20.36 -14.88
CA VAL A 91 -7.15 -21.72 -15.29
C VAL A 91 -6.02 -22.49 -15.95
N ASN A 92 -5.22 -21.80 -16.77
CA ASN A 92 -4.18 -22.43 -17.59
C ASN A 92 -2.77 -22.12 -17.06
N ASP A 93 -2.67 -21.42 -15.93
CA ASP A 93 -1.40 -21.07 -15.29
C ASP A 93 -0.44 -20.26 -16.20
N ILE A 94 -0.98 -19.55 -17.20
CA ILE A 94 -0.20 -18.78 -18.18
C ILE A 94 0.02 -17.36 -17.64
N PRO A 95 1.27 -16.91 -17.39
CA PRO A 95 1.50 -15.56 -16.88
C PRO A 95 1.13 -14.49 -17.92
N PRO A 96 0.44 -13.41 -17.50
CA PRO A 96 0.13 -12.28 -18.37
C PRO A 96 1.39 -11.47 -18.68
N ARG A 97 1.33 -10.67 -19.75
CA ARG A 97 2.46 -9.88 -20.25
C ARG A 97 2.86 -8.76 -19.29
N TYR A 98 1.89 -8.14 -18.61
CA TYR A 98 2.11 -7.09 -17.64
C TYR A 98 1.90 -7.59 -16.23
N ARG A 99 2.76 -7.14 -15.30
CA ARG A 99 2.78 -7.52 -13.89
C ARG A 99 3.09 -6.31 -13.02
N LEU A 100 2.77 -6.42 -11.73
CA LEU A 100 3.26 -5.48 -10.72
C LEU A 100 4.56 -6.05 -10.12
N ALA A 101 5.66 -5.31 -10.19
CA ALA A 101 6.95 -5.80 -9.73
C ALA A 101 6.94 -6.16 -8.23
N CYS A 102 6.10 -5.52 -7.43
CA CYS A 102 5.94 -5.81 -6.00
C CYS A 102 5.19 -7.12 -5.70
N GLN A 103 4.41 -7.64 -6.64
CA GLN A 103 3.62 -8.88 -6.49
C GLN A 103 4.19 -10.05 -7.32
N CYS A 104 5.08 -9.76 -8.28
CA CYS A 104 5.68 -10.77 -9.14
C CYS A 104 6.92 -11.40 -8.48
N PHE A 105 6.77 -12.63 -7.99
CA PHE A 105 7.89 -13.42 -7.48
C PHE A 105 8.84 -13.85 -8.59
N VAL A 106 10.14 -13.80 -8.29
CA VAL A 106 11.17 -14.31 -9.18
C VAL A 106 11.17 -15.84 -9.17
N ARG A 107 11.18 -16.44 -10.35
CA ARG A 107 11.26 -17.90 -10.55
C ARG A 107 12.54 -18.26 -11.29
N ASN A 108 12.82 -19.56 -11.45
CA ASN A 108 14.00 -20.04 -12.16
C ASN A 108 13.85 -19.90 -13.69
N GLU A 109 13.66 -18.66 -14.15
CA GLU A 109 13.33 -18.32 -15.54
C GLU A 109 14.16 -17.14 -16.01
N ASP A 110 14.65 -17.21 -17.23
CA ASP A 110 15.31 -16.08 -17.86
C ASP A 110 14.26 -15.12 -18.42
N ILE A 111 14.19 -13.92 -17.84
CA ILE A 111 13.18 -12.92 -18.15
C ILE A 111 13.81 -11.56 -18.47
N MET A 112 13.12 -10.80 -19.32
CA MET A 112 13.36 -9.39 -19.61
C MET A 112 12.22 -8.59 -18.97
N VAL A 113 12.57 -7.64 -18.12
CA VAL A 113 11.66 -6.77 -17.38
C VAL A 113 11.78 -5.36 -17.97
N ARG A 114 10.73 -4.94 -18.68
CA ARG A 114 10.66 -3.59 -19.27
C ARG A 114 9.76 -2.67 -18.44
N PHE A 115 10.18 -1.42 -18.26
CA PHE A 115 9.40 -0.41 -17.54
C PHE A 115 9.68 1.00 -18.07
N GLU A 116 8.75 1.93 -17.87
CA GLU A 116 8.81 3.28 -18.44
C GLU A 116 9.54 4.31 -17.54
N GLY A 117 9.87 3.95 -16.30
CA GLY A 117 10.51 4.84 -15.31
C GLY A 117 9.52 5.85 -14.70
N ASP A 118 10.02 7.01 -14.23
CA ASP A 118 9.25 8.07 -13.53
C ASP A 118 8.00 8.61 -14.24
N LYS A 119 7.72 8.17 -15.48
CA LYS A 119 6.46 8.46 -16.18
C LYS A 119 5.28 7.68 -15.63
N THR A 120 5.49 6.60 -14.88
CA THR A 120 4.42 5.89 -14.17
C THR A 120 4.09 6.64 -12.89
N GLN A 121 3.33 7.73 -13.00
CA GLN A 121 2.72 8.35 -11.83
C GLN A 121 1.73 7.36 -11.19
N PRO A 122 1.55 7.36 -9.86
CA PRO A 122 0.44 6.66 -9.23
C PRO A 122 -0.85 7.21 -9.83
N GLN A 123 -1.46 6.44 -10.72
CA GLN A 123 -2.76 6.84 -11.25
C GLN A 123 -3.75 6.75 -10.10
N LYS A 124 -4.61 7.76 -9.95
CA LYS A 124 -5.80 7.65 -9.11
C LYS A 124 -6.65 6.54 -9.71
N LEU A 125 -6.40 5.32 -9.26
CA LEU A 125 -7.15 4.15 -9.69
C LEU A 125 -8.60 4.40 -9.31
N ALA A 126 -9.49 4.39 -10.30
CA ALA A 126 -10.89 4.64 -10.05
C ALA A 126 -11.41 3.62 -9.05
N VAL A 127 -12.03 4.07 -7.95
CA VAL A 127 -12.77 3.20 -7.04
C VAL A 127 -13.64 2.28 -7.90
N THR A 128 -13.39 0.99 -7.81
CA THR A 128 -13.73 0.03 -8.87
C THR A 128 -15.24 -0.14 -9.04
N HIS A 129 -15.69 -0.62 -10.21
CA HIS A 129 -17.01 -1.26 -10.31
C HIS A 129 -17.10 -2.53 -9.42
N ALA A 130 -15.96 -3.05 -8.94
CA ALA A 130 -15.87 -4.11 -7.94
C ALA A 130 -16.05 -3.57 -6.50
N ALA A 131 -15.83 -2.30 -6.22
CA ALA A 131 -16.27 -1.65 -4.97
C ALA A 131 -17.81 -1.53 -4.99
N ALA A 132 -18.39 -1.26 -6.16
CA ALA A 132 -19.85 -1.35 -6.36
C ALA A 132 -20.41 -2.79 -6.33
N ARG A 133 -19.55 -3.83 -6.32
CA ARG A 133 -19.94 -5.26 -6.32
C ARG A 133 -19.03 -6.14 -5.45
N PHE A 134 -18.54 -5.61 -4.34
CA PHE A 134 -17.85 -6.44 -3.37
C PHE A 134 -18.91 -7.41 -2.84
N LYS A 135 -18.73 -8.72 -3.09
CA LYS A 135 -19.68 -9.75 -2.64
C LYS A 135 -19.81 -9.83 -1.10
N GLY A 136 -19.05 -9.03 -0.35
CA GLY A 136 -19.19 -8.80 1.08
C GLY A 136 -20.15 -7.67 1.51
N GLY A 137 -20.81 -6.96 0.59
CA GLY A 137 -22.10 -6.30 0.88
C GLY A 137 -22.14 -5.19 1.93
N LEU A 138 -21.10 -4.36 2.08
CA LEU A 138 -21.19 -3.19 2.96
C LEU A 138 -21.92 -2.03 2.26
N GLU A 139 -23.25 -2.12 2.19
CA GLU A 139 -24.10 -1.04 1.70
C GLU A 139 -24.46 -0.10 2.87
N ILE A 140 -23.63 0.91 3.14
CA ILE A 140 -23.90 1.89 4.21
C ILE A 140 -25.01 2.82 3.73
N ALA A 141 -26.23 2.57 4.23
CA ALA A 141 -27.43 3.25 3.76
C ALA A 141 -27.85 4.43 4.66
N THR A 142 -27.40 4.46 5.92
CA THR A 142 -27.86 5.44 6.92
C THR A 142 -26.70 6.14 7.63
N LEU A 143 -26.93 7.39 8.06
CA LEU A 143 -25.95 8.16 8.81
C LEU A 143 -25.51 7.51 10.13
N PRO A 144 -26.41 6.96 10.98
CA PRO A 144 -25.98 6.28 12.21
C PRO A 144 -25.10 5.06 11.96
N GLU A 145 -25.37 4.33 10.88
CA GLU A 145 -24.53 3.21 10.46
C GLU A 145 -23.16 3.69 9.99
N PHE A 146 -23.11 4.72 9.15
CA PHE A 146 -21.86 5.36 8.72
C PHE A 146 -21.01 5.78 9.92
N PHE A 147 -21.62 6.49 10.88
CA PHE A 147 -20.92 6.95 12.06
C PHE A 147 -20.46 5.81 12.98
N SER A 148 -21.14 4.67 12.98
CA SER A 148 -20.65 3.49 13.72
C SER A 148 -19.36 2.94 13.12
N TYR A 149 -19.25 2.92 11.79
CA TYR A 149 -18.00 2.55 11.12
C TYR A 149 -16.91 3.62 11.30
N ALA A 150 -17.24 4.90 11.13
CA ALA A 150 -16.30 6.00 11.35
C ALA A 150 -15.74 5.97 12.78
N ALA A 151 -16.59 5.75 13.79
CA ALA A 151 -16.16 5.61 15.17
C ALA A 151 -15.16 4.46 15.34
N LYS A 152 -15.33 3.36 14.59
CA LYS A 152 -14.40 2.24 14.66
C LYS A 152 -13.06 2.56 13.99
N VAL A 153 -13.08 3.21 12.81
CA VAL A 153 -11.87 3.69 12.13
C VAL A 153 -11.07 4.61 13.06
N GLU A 154 -11.71 5.59 13.67
CA GLU A 154 -11.05 6.56 14.56
C GLU A 154 -10.54 5.93 15.87
N GLU A 155 -11.29 5.00 16.46
CA GLU A 155 -10.84 4.24 17.63
C GLU A 155 -9.60 3.40 17.30
N ASP A 156 -9.63 2.68 16.18
CA ASP A 156 -8.52 1.83 15.76
C ASP A 156 -7.29 2.69 15.43
N ALA A 157 -7.46 3.81 14.72
CA ALA A 157 -6.37 4.74 14.42
C ALA A 157 -5.73 5.28 15.72
N ALA A 158 -6.52 5.74 16.68
CA ALA A 158 -6.01 6.22 17.97
C ALA A 158 -5.16 5.17 18.70
N LEU A 159 -5.65 3.92 18.77
CA LEU A 159 -4.95 2.82 19.42
C LEU A 159 -3.63 2.48 18.72
N HIS A 160 -3.62 2.43 17.39
CA HIS A 160 -2.41 2.14 16.63
C HIS A 160 -1.39 3.27 16.73
N TYR A 161 -1.84 4.52 16.71
CA TYR A 161 -0.94 5.66 16.94
C TYR A 161 -0.34 5.66 18.33
N ASP A 162 -1.10 5.32 19.38
CA ASP A 162 -0.55 5.17 20.73
C ASP A 162 0.55 4.11 20.78
N GLN A 163 0.34 2.97 20.13
CA GLN A 163 1.34 1.89 20.05
C GLN A 163 2.59 2.35 19.29
N LEU A 164 2.42 3.02 18.16
CA LEU A 164 3.54 3.56 17.38
C LEU A 164 4.28 4.66 18.16
N ALA A 165 3.56 5.55 18.84
CA ALA A 165 4.15 6.60 19.67
C ALA A 165 5.01 5.99 20.79
N LYS A 166 4.48 4.99 21.49
CA LYS A 166 5.20 4.25 22.52
C LYS A 166 6.45 3.57 21.96
N ALA A 167 6.32 2.85 20.85
CA ALA A 167 7.44 2.16 20.21
C ALA A 167 8.54 3.13 19.75
N MET A 168 8.16 4.30 19.22
CA MET A 168 9.11 5.35 18.85
C MET A 168 9.81 5.94 20.08
N ALA A 169 9.10 6.19 21.17
CA ALA A 169 9.68 6.70 22.41
C ALA A 169 10.68 5.70 23.02
N GLU A 170 10.33 4.41 23.08
CA GLU A 170 11.20 3.33 23.55
C GLU A 170 12.47 3.18 22.69
N ALA A 171 12.37 3.48 21.39
CA ALA A 171 13.49 3.51 20.46
C ALA A 171 14.30 4.83 20.48
N GLY A 172 13.94 5.81 21.32
CA GLY A 172 14.61 7.12 21.43
C GLY A 172 14.25 8.12 20.31
N ASN A 173 13.17 7.88 19.58
CA ASN A 173 12.71 8.70 18.45
C ASN A 173 11.64 9.72 18.88
N ASP A 174 11.98 10.62 19.81
CA ASP A 174 11.03 11.53 20.46
C ASP A 174 10.21 12.40 19.49
N ALA A 175 10.82 12.87 18.39
CA ALA A 175 10.15 13.70 17.41
C ALA A 175 9.00 12.95 16.70
N VAL A 176 9.25 11.70 16.30
CA VAL A 176 8.25 10.84 15.63
C VAL A 176 7.24 10.32 16.65
N ALA A 177 7.67 10.02 17.88
CA ALA A 177 6.76 9.67 18.97
C ALA A 177 5.74 10.78 19.24
N LYS A 178 6.19 12.04 19.29
CA LYS A 178 5.32 13.20 19.46
C LYS A 178 4.35 13.37 18.30
N LEU A 179 4.80 13.19 17.05
CA LEU A 179 3.93 13.21 15.89
C LEU A 179 2.79 12.19 16.02
N PHE A 180 3.12 10.93 16.34
CA PHE A 180 2.10 9.89 16.51
C PHE A 180 1.16 10.17 17.68
N ALA A 181 1.66 10.71 18.79
CA ALA A 181 0.80 11.14 19.89
C ALA A 181 -0.20 12.24 19.45
N GLN A 182 0.24 13.19 18.62
CA GLN A 182 -0.64 14.23 18.06
C GLN A 182 -1.70 13.66 17.12
N LEU A 183 -1.33 12.70 16.26
CA LEU A 183 -2.28 12.02 15.37
C LEU A 183 -3.28 11.18 16.18
N ALA A 184 -2.84 10.49 17.25
CA ALA A 184 -3.76 9.81 18.17
C ALA A 184 -4.78 10.76 18.79
N ASP A 185 -4.35 11.97 19.19
CA ASP A 185 -5.24 12.99 19.75
C ASP A 185 -6.26 13.50 18.72
N PHE A 186 -5.87 13.66 17.45
CA PHE A 186 -6.81 13.98 16.37
C PHE A 186 -7.84 12.87 16.17
N SER A 187 -7.43 11.60 16.10
CA SER A 187 -8.38 10.49 15.97
C SER A 187 -9.34 10.40 17.17
N ARG A 188 -8.87 10.67 18.40
CA ARG A 188 -9.77 10.74 19.57
C ARG A 188 -10.76 11.91 19.49
N MET A 189 -10.34 13.04 18.91
CA MET A 189 -11.21 14.20 18.69
C MET A 189 -12.30 13.88 17.68
N HIS A 190 -11.95 13.28 16.54
CA HIS A 190 -12.91 12.82 15.53
C HIS A 190 -13.85 11.76 16.12
N LEU A 191 -13.34 10.79 16.89
CA LEU A 191 -14.17 9.81 17.58
C LEU A 191 -15.21 10.47 18.51
N ALA A 192 -14.81 11.52 19.24
CA ALA A 192 -15.72 12.27 20.10
C ALA A 192 -16.79 13.02 19.29
N GLU A 193 -16.41 13.62 18.16
CA GLU A 193 -17.35 14.28 17.24
C GLU A 193 -18.35 13.29 16.64
N VAL A 194 -17.86 12.16 16.12
CA VAL A 194 -18.69 11.08 15.58
C VAL A 194 -19.67 10.58 16.63
N LYS A 195 -19.22 10.40 17.88
CA LYS A 195 -20.08 10.06 19.03
C LYS A 195 -21.17 11.09 19.30
N ALA A 196 -20.84 12.38 19.19
CA ALA A 196 -21.81 13.44 19.35
C ALA A 196 -22.84 13.48 18.20
N ARG A 197 -22.42 13.20 16.96
CA ARG A 197 -23.28 13.24 15.75
C ARG A 197 -24.18 12.01 15.59
N ALA A 198 -23.73 10.83 16.01
CA ALA A 198 -24.42 9.56 15.80
C ALA A 198 -25.60 9.32 16.75
N GLY A 199 -25.59 9.95 17.93
CA GLY A 199 -26.54 9.69 19.02
C GLY A 199 -26.34 8.32 19.68
N ASN A 200 -26.54 7.23 18.94
CA ASN A 200 -26.25 5.86 19.38
C ASN A 200 -25.29 5.17 18.39
N ILE A 201 -24.13 4.73 18.88
CA ILE A 201 -23.12 4.03 18.08
C ILE A 201 -23.13 2.55 18.44
N ASP A 202 -23.18 1.72 17.42
CA ASP A 202 -22.92 0.29 17.57
C ASP A 202 -21.42 0.01 17.46
N LEU A 203 -20.74 -0.01 18.61
CA LEU A 203 -19.31 -0.34 18.71
C LEU A 203 -19.00 -1.82 18.42
N SER A 204 -20.02 -2.67 18.23
CA SER A 204 -19.79 -4.07 17.84
C SER A 204 -19.46 -4.23 16.35
N LYS A 205 -19.67 -3.19 15.55
CA LYS A 205 -19.31 -3.19 14.13
C LYS A 205 -17.80 -3.14 13.95
N SER A 206 -17.28 -3.97 13.05
CA SER A 206 -15.90 -3.95 12.61
C SER A 206 -15.78 -3.44 11.18
N VAL A 207 -14.74 -2.66 10.93
CA VAL A 207 -14.36 -2.25 9.58
C VAL A 207 -13.94 -3.50 8.80
N PRO A 208 -14.33 -3.64 7.51
CA PRO A 208 -13.91 -4.79 6.72
C PRO A 208 -12.38 -4.95 6.71
N PRO A 209 -11.83 -6.18 6.69
CA PRO A 209 -10.38 -6.41 6.82
C PRO A 209 -9.49 -5.65 5.82
N ASP A 210 -10.01 -5.38 4.62
CA ASP A 210 -9.30 -4.63 3.59
C ASP A 210 -9.08 -3.15 3.96
N TYR A 211 -9.98 -2.61 4.79
CA TYR A 211 -9.97 -1.22 5.27
C TYR A 211 -9.52 -1.09 6.72
N ALA A 212 -9.45 -2.19 7.46
CA ALA A 212 -8.98 -2.19 8.83
C ALA A 212 -7.52 -1.75 8.90
N TRP A 213 -7.18 -1.00 9.95
CA TRP A 213 -5.79 -0.65 10.21
C TRP A 213 -4.97 -1.94 10.33
N PRO A 214 -3.87 -2.07 9.59
CA PRO A 214 -3.12 -3.30 9.59
C PRO A 214 -2.46 -3.51 10.95
N ASP A 215 -2.78 -4.64 11.59
CA ASP A 215 -2.04 -5.13 12.76
C ASP A 215 -0.61 -5.46 12.32
N HIS A 216 0.28 -4.49 12.47
CA HIS A 216 1.70 -4.61 12.13
C HIS A 216 2.52 -5.29 13.23
N ALA A 217 1.89 -5.67 14.34
CA ALA A 217 2.50 -6.36 15.45
C ALA A 217 2.67 -7.87 15.14
N THR A 218 3.53 -8.22 14.18
CA THR A 218 4.10 -9.58 14.16
C THR A 218 5.41 -9.59 14.95
N PRO A 219 5.66 -10.62 15.78
CA PRO A 219 6.91 -10.76 16.54
C PRO A 219 8.16 -10.63 15.66
N GLU A 220 8.10 -11.08 14.40
CA GLU A 220 9.21 -10.97 13.45
C GLU A 220 9.47 -9.53 12.98
N ARG A 221 8.47 -8.65 12.87
CA ARG A 221 8.67 -7.23 12.47
C ARG A 221 9.19 -6.37 13.62
N ALA A 222 8.73 -6.62 14.85
CA ALA A 222 9.27 -5.96 16.04
C ALA A 222 10.78 -6.25 16.22
N ALA A 223 11.21 -7.48 15.91
CA ALA A 223 12.63 -7.86 15.96
C ALA A 223 13.50 -7.19 14.88
N VAL A 224 12.94 -6.91 13.69
CA VAL A 224 13.64 -6.18 12.61
C VAL A 224 13.81 -4.70 12.94
N TRP A 225 12.92 -4.13 13.74
CA TRP A 225 13.02 -2.73 14.18
C TRP A 225 14.10 -2.53 15.25
N ALA A 226 14.42 -3.54 16.06
CA ALA A 226 15.32 -3.34 17.20
C ALA A 226 16.80 -2.99 16.87
N SER A 227 17.27 -3.08 15.61
CA SER A 227 18.70 -2.98 15.29
C SER A 227 19.14 -1.76 14.46
N ASP A 228 18.23 -1.03 13.80
CA ASP A 228 18.54 0.21 13.06
C ASP A 228 17.49 1.28 13.37
N THR A 229 17.85 2.21 14.24
CA THR A 229 16.99 3.31 14.70
C THR A 229 16.46 4.17 13.54
N SER A 230 17.23 4.35 12.46
CA SER A 230 16.80 5.14 11.31
C SER A 230 15.78 4.39 10.43
N MET A 231 15.97 3.08 10.25
CA MET A 231 14.99 2.20 9.62
C MET A 231 13.72 2.09 10.47
N THR A 232 13.80 2.19 11.81
CA THR A 232 12.60 2.20 12.68
C THR A 232 11.72 3.42 12.46
N ARG A 233 12.32 4.61 12.33
CA ARG A 233 11.55 5.85 12.10
C ARG A 233 10.81 5.79 10.78
N LEU A 234 11.52 5.51 9.70
CA LEU A 234 10.93 5.44 8.36
C LEU A 234 9.91 4.28 8.27
N GLY A 235 10.19 3.16 8.92
CA GLY A 235 9.27 2.02 9.00
C GLY A 235 7.97 2.36 9.74
N GLY A 236 8.07 3.02 10.89
CA GLY A 236 6.91 3.49 11.66
C GLY A 236 6.07 4.51 10.89
N LEU A 237 6.72 5.48 10.24
CA LEU A 237 6.03 6.48 9.40
C LEU A 237 5.29 5.83 8.22
N LYS A 238 5.91 4.83 7.56
CA LYS A 238 5.27 4.10 6.46
C LYS A 238 4.12 3.20 6.93
N ALA A 239 4.24 2.61 8.12
CA ALA A 239 3.16 1.86 8.74
C ALA A 239 1.96 2.76 9.05
N ALA A 240 2.21 3.94 9.63
CA ALA A 240 1.17 4.94 9.85
C ALA A 240 0.51 5.38 8.54
N LEU A 241 1.30 5.68 7.50
CA LEU A 241 0.78 6.09 6.20
C LEU A 241 -0.12 5.02 5.57
N GLN A 242 0.20 3.74 5.75
CA GLN A 242 -0.64 2.66 5.27
C GLN A 242 -1.99 2.63 5.98
N GLY A 243 -2.00 2.82 7.31
CA GLY A 243 -3.24 2.90 8.08
C GLY A 243 -4.14 4.04 7.62
N GLU A 244 -3.59 5.26 7.51
CA GLU A 244 -4.31 6.44 7.03
C GLU A 244 -4.87 6.27 5.63
N ARG A 245 -4.09 5.65 4.72
CA ARG A 245 -4.56 5.37 3.36
C ARG A 245 -5.75 4.42 3.35
N ARG A 246 -5.81 3.44 4.25
CA ARG A 246 -6.96 2.54 4.35
C ARG A 246 -8.21 3.23 4.89
N GLY A 247 -8.06 4.10 5.89
CA GLY A 247 -9.15 4.97 6.37
C GLY A 247 -9.68 5.89 5.26
N TYR A 248 -8.77 6.56 4.55
CA TYR A 248 -9.09 7.36 3.38
C TYR A 248 -9.82 6.54 2.30
N GLU A 249 -9.31 5.37 1.95
CA GLU A 249 -9.92 4.50 0.94
C GLU A 249 -11.29 3.98 1.35
N PHE A 250 -11.49 3.70 2.64
CA PHE A 250 -12.80 3.35 3.20
C PHE A 250 -13.80 4.46 2.94
N TYR A 251 -13.52 5.69 3.35
CA TYR A 251 -14.45 6.81 3.16
C TYR A 251 -14.68 7.13 1.67
N ARG A 252 -13.64 7.03 0.83
CA ARG A 252 -13.78 7.14 -0.64
C ARG A 252 -14.69 6.06 -1.22
N ALA A 253 -14.59 4.83 -0.72
CA ALA A 253 -15.45 3.72 -1.15
C ALA A 253 -16.90 3.97 -0.73
N VAL A 254 -17.14 4.46 0.49
CA VAL A 254 -18.48 4.83 0.97
C VAL A 254 -19.07 5.96 0.14
N GLU A 255 -18.34 7.05 -0.06
CA GLU A 255 -18.75 8.20 -0.90
C GLU A 255 -19.18 7.75 -2.31
N ALA A 256 -18.42 6.82 -2.90
CA ALA A 256 -18.66 6.36 -4.27
C ALA A 256 -19.80 5.34 -4.43
N THR A 257 -20.17 4.63 -3.36
CA THR A 257 -21.08 3.47 -3.44
C THR A 257 -22.42 3.68 -2.73
N THR A 258 -22.49 4.58 -1.75
CA THR A 258 -23.74 4.84 -1.03
C THR A 258 -24.79 5.46 -1.95
N LYS A 259 -26.06 5.12 -1.71
CA LYS A 259 -27.21 5.76 -2.35
C LYS A 259 -27.75 6.95 -1.56
N SER A 260 -27.29 7.14 -0.32
CA SER A 260 -27.75 8.23 0.54
C SER A 260 -26.91 9.48 0.32
N PRO A 261 -27.50 10.62 -0.11
CA PRO A 261 -26.75 11.85 -0.31
C PRO A 261 -26.18 12.40 0.99
N GLU A 262 -26.83 12.15 2.13
CA GLU A 262 -26.35 12.57 3.44
C GLU A 262 -25.10 11.78 3.87
N VAL A 263 -25.09 10.46 3.63
CA VAL A 263 -23.92 9.61 3.88
C VAL A 263 -22.77 9.99 2.95
N ALA A 264 -23.06 10.27 1.67
CA ALA A 264 -22.03 10.71 0.71
C ALA A 264 -21.41 12.05 1.15
N ALA A 265 -22.22 12.99 1.63
CA ALA A 265 -21.74 14.27 2.13
C ALA A 265 -20.86 14.11 3.38
N ALA A 266 -21.28 13.26 4.34
CA ALA A 266 -20.49 12.96 5.52
C ALA A 266 -19.19 12.24 5.15
N ALA A 267 -19.23 11.20 4.32
CA ALA A 267 -18.03 10.50 3.86
C ALA A 267 -17.03 11.44 3.18
N LYS A 268 -17.50 12.41 2.40
CA LYS A 268 -16.65 13.41 1.75
C LYS A 268 -15.91 14.34 2.74
N GLU A 269 -16.52 14.64 3.88
CA GLU A 269 -15.89 15.40 4.98
C GLU A 269 -14.68 14.62 5.52
N PHE A 270 -14.91 13.37 5.94
CA PHE A 270 -13.87 12.48 6.45
C PHE A 270 -12.77 12.18 5.41
N VAL A 271 -13.10 12.08 4.12
CA VAL A 271 -12.09 11.99 3.04
C VAL A 271 -11.14 13.19 3.04
N GLY A 272 -11.66 14.38 3.34
CA GLY A 272 -10.86 15.60 3.44
C GLY A 272 -9.89 15.55 4.61
N GLU A 273 -10.38 15.13 5.77
CA GLU A 273 -9.62 14.99 7.02
C GLU A 273 -8.50 13.95 6.89
N GLU A 274 -8.80 12.74 6.43
CA GLU A 274 -7.77 11.70 6.26
C GLU A 274 -6.74 12.08 5.19
N ALA A 275 -7.14 12.84 4.17
CA ALA A 275 -6.19 13.36 3.19
C ALA A 275 -5.19 14.35 3.80
N GLU A 276 -5.53 15.03 4.91
CA GLU A 276 -4.59 15.88 5.65
C GLU A 276 -3.59 15.03 6.44
N HIS A 277 -4.05 13.98 7.14
CA HIS A 277 -3.17 13.03 7.83
C HIS A 277 -2.17 12.36 6.87
N VAL A 278 -2.66 11.88 5.73
CA VAL A 278 -1.83 11.32 4.65
C VAL A 278 -0.75 12.31 4.21
N ARG A 279 -1.11 13.57 3.97
CA ARG A 279 -0.15 14.61 3.54
C ARG A 279 0.90 14.90 4.62
N ILE A 280 0.50 14.95 5.89
CA ILE A 280 1.43 15.13 7.02
C ILE A 280 2.46 14.00 7.01
N LEU A 281 2.00 12.74 6.94
CA LEU A 281 2.89 11.57 6.96
C LEU A 281 3.81 11.51 5.72
N GLU A 282 3.29 11.82 4.53
CA GLU A 282 4.09 11.89 3.29
C GLU A 282 5.20 12.94 3.39
N ALA A 283 4.93 14.10 4.00
CA ALA A 283 5.94 15.13 4.22
C ALA A 283 7.05 14.65 5.17
N TRP A 284 6.68 14.01 6.29
CA TRP A 284 7.63 13.44 7.23
C TRP A 284 8.48 12.32 6.60
N ILE A 285 7.85 11.43 5.82
CA ILE A 285 8.55 10.37 5.09
C ILE A 285 9.55 10.97 4.10
N THR A 286 9.14 11.98 3.33
CA THR A 286 10.00 12.64 2.36
C THR A 286 11.22 13.27 3.02
N GLN A 287 11.02 13.97 4.13
CA GLN A 287 12.10 14.56 4.91
C GLN A 287 13.08 13.48 5.40
N GLU A 288 12.55 12.36 5.89
CA GLU A 288 13.37 11.31 6.47
C GLU A 288 14.14 10.49 5.42
N GLU A 289 13.53 10.23 4.27
CA GLU A 289 14.22 9.63 3.13
C GLU A 289 15.33 10.55 2.59
N TRP A 290 15.11 11.86 2.60
CA TRP A 290 16.14 12.83 2.23
C TRP A 290 17.31 12.79 3.21
N ALA A 291 17.04 12.82 4.52
CA ALA A 291 18.07 12.76 5.56
C ALA A 291 18.92 11.49 5.45
N LEU A 292 18.29 10.33 5.25
CA LEU A 292 18.96 9.04 5.05
C LEU A 292 19.89 9.01 3.83
N LYS A 293 19.46 9.60 2.71
CA LYS A 293 20.28 9.68 1.48
C LYS A 293 21.53 10.55 1.69
N HIS A 294 21.40 11.66 2.41
CA HIS A 294 22.49 12.61 2.60
C HIS A 294 23.45 12.20 3.73
N ALA A 295 22.97 11.51 4.77
CA ALA A 295 23.83 10.92 5.79
C ALA A 295 24.79 9.87 5.19
N LYS A 296 24.29 9.00 4.30
CA LYS A 296 25.13 8.01 3.58
C LYS A 296 26.13 8.63 2.63
N THR A 297 25.88 9.85 2.13
CA THR A 297 26.84 10.53 1.25
C THR A 297 27.99 11.13 2.06
N ALA A 298 27.73 11.57 3.29
CA ALA A 298 28.74 12.07 4.20
C ALA A 298 29.64 10.97 4.79
N GLU A 299 29.14 9.75 5.00
CA GLU A 299 29.95 8.60 5.47
C GLU A 299 30.85 7.99 4.39
N ASN A 300 30.52 8.20 3.10
CA ASN A 300 31.27 7.66 1.95
C ASN A 300 32.23 8.70 1.32
N ALA A 301 32.37 9.88 1.93
CA ALA A 301 33.27 10.95 1.53
C ALA A 301 34.46 11.03 2.48
#